data_AF-A0A535FJ79-F1
#
_entry.id   AF-A0A535FJ79-F1
#
_cell.length_a   1.000
_cell.length_b   1.000
_cell.length_c   1.000
_cell.angle_alpha   90.00
_cell.angle_beta   90.00
_cell.angle_gamma   90.00
#
_symmetry.space_group_name_H-M   'P 1'
#
loop_
_entity.id
_entity.type
_entity.pdbx_description
1 polymer ?
#
loop_
_entity_poly.entity_id
_entity_poly.type
_entity_poly.pdbx_seq_one_letter_code
_entity_poly.pdbx_strand_id
1 'polypeptide(L)'
;MHIIVLGGAGAMGRVTVRTLTEYEDVDQITIADYDEERAHDVAATLNSSKILVRQIDVYDSERLSKLVRGANVVLSAVEYVFNQPILRVCIQEKV
;
A
#
# COMPACT_ATOMS: atom_id res chain seq x y z
N MET A 1 -2.67 13.82 -1.59
CA MET A 1 -2.89 12.75 -0.60
C MET A 1 -1.81 11.67 -0.70
N HIS A 2 -1.43 11.06 0.44
CA HIS A 2 -0.60 9.86 0.51
C HIS A 2 -1.47 8.62 0.74
N ILE A 3 -1.43 7.67 -0.18
CA ILE A 3 -2.20 6.42 -0.14
C ILE A 3 -1.24 5.24 -0.07
N ILE A 4 -1.50 4.29 0.83
CA ILE A 4 -0.75 3.03 0.93
C ILE A 4 -1.64 1.91 0.42
N VAL A 5 -1.14 1.13 -0.54
CA VAL A 5 -1.83 -0.03 -1.11
C VAL A 5 -1.17 -1.30 -0.60
N LEU A 6 -1.80 -1.96 0.37
CA LEU A 6 -1.38 -3.27 0.88
C LEU A 6 -1.75 -4.36 -0.14
N GLY A 7 -0.82 -5.24 -0.50
CA GLY A 7 -1.01 -6.18 -1.61
C GLY A 7 -0.94 -5.52 -2.98
N GLY A 8 -0.20 -4.40 -3.08
CA GLY A 8 -0.14 -3.56 -4.27
C GLY A 8 0.47 -4.23 -5.51
N ALA A 9 1.20 -5.34 -5.36
CA ALA A 9 1.71 -6.15 -6.47
C ALA A 9 0.75 -7.28 -6.90
N GLY A 10 -0.38 -7.43 -6.20
CA GLY A 10 -1.46 -8.36 -6.54
C GLY A 10 -2.23 -7.96 -7.81
N ALA A 11 -3.08 -8.86 -8.28
CA ALA A 11 -3.85 -8.64 -9.52
C ALA A 11 -4.75 -7.39 -9.45
N MET A 12 -5.46 -7.23 -8.33
CA MET A 12 -6.26 -6.03 -8.05
C MET A 12 -5.37 -4.85 -7.64
N GLY A 13 -4.42 -5.08 -6.73
CA GLY A 13 -3.54 -4.02 -6.20
C GLY A 13 -2.82 -3.23 -7.29
N ARG A 14 -2.23 -3.89 -8.29
CA ARG A 14 -1.48 -3.21 -9.36
C ARG A 14 -2.37 -2.33 -10.23
N VAL A 15 -3.62 -2.75 -10.45
CA VAL A 15 -4.60 -1.95 -11.21
C VAL A 15 -4.98 -0.74 -10.38
N THR A 16 -5.24 -0.92 -9.09
CA THR A 16 -5.50 0.19 -8.16
C THR A 16 -4.35 1.20 -8.15
N VAL A 17 -3.10 0.74 -8.00
CA VAL A 17 -1.91 1.61 -8.02
C VAL A 17 -1.84 2.38 -9.33
N ARG A 18 -1.99 1.71 -10.48
CA ARG A 18 -2.01 2.38 -11.79
C ARG A 18 -3.07 3.47 -11.83
N THR A 19 -4.32 3.16 -11.49
CA THR A 19 -5.40 4.15 -11.53
C THR A 19 -5.11 5.32 -10.59
N LEU A 20 -4.58 5.06 -9.39
CA LEU A 20 -4.20 6.12 -8.44
C LEU A 20 -3.14 7.07 -9.00
N THR A 21 -2.25 6.62 -9.91
CA THR A 21 -1.25 7.53 -10.52
C THR A 21 -1.88 8.60 -11.40
N GLU A 22 -3.06 8.33 -11.96
CA GLU A 22 -3.79 9.21 -12.90
C GLU A 22 -4.53 10.34 -12.17
N TYR A 23 -4.74 10.24 -10.86
CA TYR A 23 -5.42 11.26 -10.06
C TYR A 23 -4.46 12.39 -9.64
N GLU A 24 -4.83 13.63 -9.93
CA GLU A 24 -4.01 14.82 -9.62
C GLU A 24 -3.90 15.11 -8.12
N ASP A 25 -4.93 14.77 -7.33
CA ASP A 25 -4.99 14.96 -5.87
C ASP A 25 -4.25 13.87 -5.07
N VAL A 26 -3.67 12.88 -5.76
CA VAL A 26 -2.77 11.86 -5.17
C VAL A 26 -1.32 12.28 -5.39
N ASP A 27 -0.63 12.60 -4.30
CA ASP A 27 0.76 13.09 -4.29
C ASP A 27 1.75 11.92 -4.21
N GLN A 28 1.40 10.89 -3.43
CA GLN A 28 2.27 9.76 -3.15
C GLN A 28 1.47 8.47 -3.02
N ILE A 29 1.98 7.40 -3.61
CA ILE A 29 1.43 6.04 -3.54
C ILE A 29 2.53 5.14 -3.01
N THR A 30 2.26 4.42 -1.92
CA THR A 30 3.16 3.37 -1.45
C THR A 30 2.61 2.01 -1.87
N ILE A 31 3.31 1.33 -2.77
CA ILE A 31 3.10 -0.09 -3.05
C ILE A 31 3.69 -0.85 -1.87
N ALA A 32 2.83 -1.39 -1.03
CA ALA A 32 3.20 -2.17 0.13
C ALA A 32 2.82 -3.64 -0.13
N ASP A 33 3.81 -4.50 -0.28
CA ASP A 33 3.57 -5.91 -0.62
C ASP A 33 4.49 -6.84 0.16
N TYR A 34 4.07 -8.08 0.32
CA TYR A 34 4.91 -9.12 0.92
C TYR A 34 6.06 -9.48 -0.01
N ASP A 35 5.79 -9.53 -1.31
CA ASP A 35 6.75 -9.80 -2.38
C ASP A 35 7.35 -8.48 -2.91
N GLU A 36 8.54 -8.15 -2.42
CA GLU A 36 9.25 -6.90 -2.75
C GLU A 36 9.63 -6.81 -4.22
N GLU A 37 10.06 -7.93 -4.82
CA GLU A 37 10.49 -7.98 -6.21
C GLU A 37 9.30 -7.67 -7.14
N ARG A 38 8.15 -8.32 -6.90
CA ARG A 38 6.93 -8.03 -7.67
C ARG A 38 6.44 -6.60 -7.48
N ALA A 39 6.59 -6.02 -6.29
CA ALA A 39 6.23 -4.63 -6.05
C ALA A 39 7.13 -3.66 -6.84
N HIS A 40 8.43 -3.95 -6.92
CA HIS A 40 9.36 -3.21 -7.77
C HIS A 40 9.05 -3.34 -9.25
N ASP A 41 8.70 -4.53 -9.73
CA ASP A 41 8.27 -4.73 -11.12
C ASP A 41 7.05 -3.86 -11.46
N VAL A 42 6.03 -3.84 -10.59
CA VAL A 42 4.86 -2.97 -10.79
C VAL A 42 5.28 -1.49 -10.83
N ALA A 43 6.10 -1.03 -9.88
CA ALA A 43 6.58 0.34 -9.87
C ALA A 43 7.34 0.70 -11.15
N ALA A 44 8.21 -0.19 -11.65
CA ALA A 44 8.97 -0.01 -12.87
C ALA A 44 8.07 0.08 -14.11
N THR A 45 7.01 -0.74 -14.20
CA THR A 45 6.07 -0.69 -15.33
C THR A 45 5.26 0.60 -15.39
N LEU A 46 5.00 1.23 -14.24
CA LEU A 46 4.22 2.47 -14.14
C LEU A 46 5.08 3.72 -14.31
N ASN A 47 6.39 3.63 -14.03
CA ASN A 47 7.38 4.72 -14.20
C ASN A 47 6.89 6.10 -13.69
N SER A 48 6.23 6.10 -12.52
CA SER A 48 5.63 7.30 -11.93
C SER A 48 6.44 7.77 -10.73
N SER A 49 6.75 9.06 -10.69
CA SER A 49 7.46 9.69 -9.55
C SER A 49 6.63 9.72 -8.26
N LYS A 50 5.33 9.41 -8.33
CA LYS A 50 4.45 9.31 -7.16
C LYS A 50 4.67 8.02 -6.37
N ILE A 51 5.36 7.02 -6.93
CA ILE A 51 5.40 5.67 -6.38
C ILE A 51 6.61 5.47 -5.46
N LEU A 52 6.36 4.94 -4.28
CA LEU A 52 7.34 4.34 -3.38
C LEU A 52 7.04 2.85 -3.20
N VAL A 53 8.07 2.02 -3.07
CA VAL A 53 7.93 0.59 -2.77
C VAL A 53 8.37 0.32 -1.33
N ARG A 54 7.60 -0.51 -0.63
CA ARG A 54 7.92 -1.01 0.71
C ARG A 54 7.52 -2.48 0.83
N GLN A 55 8.47 -3.32 1.23
CA GLN A 55 8.16 -4.68 1.66
C GLN A 55 7.44 -4.64 3.03
N ILE A 56 6.32 -5.37 3.15
CA ILE A 56 5.61 -5.52 4.42
C ILE A 56 5.00 -6.92 4.56
N ASP A 57 5.20 -7.51 5.73
CA ASP A 57 4.34 -8.58 6.23
C ASP A 57 3.24 -7.94 7.11
N VAL A 58 1.98 -8.12 6.73
CA VAL A 58 0.84 -7.53 7.45
C VAL A 58 0.60 -8.17 8.83
N TYR A 59 1.24 -9.30 9.15
CA TYR A 59 1.28 -9.85 10.50
C TYR A 59 2.29 -9.14 11.41
N ASP A 60 3.27 -8.44 10.85
CA ASP A 60 4.19 -7.60 11.62
C ASP A 60 3.50 -6.28 11.96
N SER A 61 2.74 -6.29 13.05
CA SER A 61 1.94 -5.15 13.50
C SER A 61 2.79 -3.92 13.83
N GLU A 62 4.03 -4.09 14.28
CA GLU A 62 4.93 -2.98 14.59
C GLU A 62 5.42 -2.29 13.31
N ARG A 63 5.86 -3.07 12.31
CA ARG A 63 6.25 -2.52 11.01
C ARG A 63 5.05 -1.95 10.26
N LEU A 64 3.89 -2.58 10.36
CA LEU A 64 2.66 -2.08 9.75
C LEU A 64 2.23 -0.75 10.38
N SER A 65 2.26 -0.63 11.70
CA SER A 65 2.00 0.64 12.43
C SER A 65 2.93 1.76 11.96
N LYS A 66 4.24 1.48 11.88
CA LYS A 66 5.21 2.47 11.37
C LYS A 66 4.97 2.84 9.92
N LEU A 67 4.56 1.89 9.08
CA LEU A 67 4.29 2.11 7.67
C LEU A 67 3.06 2.99 7.45
N VAL A 68 1.96 2.72 8.16
CA VAL A 68 0.69 3.42 7.92
C VAL A 68 0.61 4.80 8.57
N ARG A 69 1.43 5.06 9.60
CA ARG A 69 1.43 6.33 10.33
C ARG A 69 1.60 7.53 9.39
N GLY A 70 0.63 8.43 9.43
CA GLY A 70 0.64 9.67 8.66
C GLY A 70 0.13 9.55 7.22
N ALA A 71 -0.23 8.35 6.77
CA ALA A 71 -0.95 8.18 5.51
C ALA A 71 -2.37 8.77 5.62
N ASN A 72 -2.94 9.18 4.49
CA ASN A 72 -4.32 9.63 4.44
C ASN A 72 -5.31 8.46 4.29
N VAL A 73 -4.90 7.41 3.58
CA VAL A 73 -5.73 6.21 3.32
C VAL A 73 -4.83 4.98 3.25
N VAL A 74 -5.27 3.90 3.91
CA VAL A 74 -4.74 2.55 3.71
C VAL A 74 -5.77 1.74 2.91
N LEU A 75 -5.39 1.34 1.71
CA LEU A 75 -6.19 0.51 0.83
C LEU A 75 -5.71 -0.94 0.93
N SER A 76 -6.56 -1.81 1.45
CA SER A 76 -6.30 -3.26 1.53
C SER A 76 -6.69 -3.94 0.22
N ALA A 77 -5.70 -4.43 -0.54
CA ALA A 77 -5.88 -5.32 -1.68
C ALA A 77 -5.32 -6.74 -1.40
N VAL A 78 -5.16 -7.08 -0.12
CA VAL A 78 -4.77 -8.41 0.35
C VAL A 78 -6.01 -9.30 0.57
N GLU A 79 -5.80 -10.58 0.87
CA GLU A 79 -6.91 -11.50 1.19
C GLU A 79 -7.67 -11.09 2.46
N TYR A 80 -8.97 -11.38 2.49
CA TYR A 80 -9.88 -10.90 3.54
C TYR A 80 -9.49 -11.33 4.96
N VAL A 81 -8.76 -12.45 5.08
CA VAL A 81 -8.28 -12.98 6.37
C VAL A 81 -7.34 -12.00 7.10
N PHE A 82 -6.70 -11.09 6.37
CA PHE A 82 -5.79 -10.08 6.91
C PHE A 82 -6.49 -8.77 7.29
N ASN A 83 -7.76 -8.59 6.98
CA ASN A 83 -8.44 -7.31 7.19
C ASN A 83 -8.54 -6.91 8.67
N GLN A 84 -8.78 -7.87 9.58
CA GLN A 84 -8.86 -7.55 11.00
C GLN A 84 -7.55 -7.02 11.61
N PRO A 85 -6.38 -7.68 11.44
CA PRO A 85 -5.13 -7.13 11.97
C PRO A 85 -4.78 -5.77 11.36
N ILE A 86 -5.00 -5.60 10.05
CA ILE A 86 -4.80 -4.30 9.38
C ILE A 86 -5.69 -3.21 9.98
N LEU A 87 -6.98 -3.49 10.14
CA LEU A 87 -7.95 -2.52 10.65
C LEU A 87 -7.61 -2.08 12.09
N ARG A 88 -7.15 -3.01 12.94
CA ARG A 88 -6.73 -2.65 14.32
C ARG A 88 -5.57 -1.65 14.31
N VAL A 89 -4.59 -1.85 13.43
CA VAL A 89 -3.45 -0.94 13.29
C VAL A 89 -3.90 0.42 12.75
N CYS A 90 -4.78 0.44 11.74
CA CYS A 90 -5.31 1.70 11.19
C CYS A 90 -6.08 2.51 12.26
N ILE A 91 -6.91 1.84 13.08
CA ILE A 91 -7.61 2.46 14.21
C ILE A 91 -6.61 3.06 15.22
N GLN A 92 -5.54 2.34 15.54
CA GLN A 92 -4.50 2.80 16.48
C GLN A 92 -3.76 4.03 15.95
N GLU A 93 -3.40 4.03 14.67
CA GLU A 93 -2.66 5.11 14.01
C GLU A 93 -3.57 6.25 13.51
N LYS A 94 -4.89 6.10 13.65
CA LYS A 94 -5.92 7.07 13.22
C LYS A 94 -5.85 7.38 11.73
N VAL A 95 -5.76 6.32 10.93
CA VAL A 95 -5.74 6.33 9.46
C VAL A 95 -6.96 5.61 8.92
#